data_AF-A0A915A7S0-F1
#
_entry.id   AF-A0A915A7S0-F1
#
_cell.length_a   1.000
_cell.length_b   1.000
_cell.length_c   1.000
_cell.angle_alpha   90.00
_cell.angle_beta   90.00
_cell.angle_gamma   90.00
#
_symmetry.space_group_name_H-M   'P 1'
#
loop_
_entity.id
_entity.type
_entity.pdbx_description
1 polymer ?
#
loop_
_entity_poly.entity_id
_entity_poly.type
_entity_poly.pdbx_seq_one_letter_code
_entity_poly.pdbx_strand_id
1 'polypeptide(L)'
;MSEMKETTESNRTSSSSETGSEEGEELARHRELITQQVKDDLKYSSSSSESYTGEEHDFSCKCNECLEEKLEANLQLQRLINCWIERTLRKGIRGLRKEFFKERNEVVPPASGCKEYFRNRNTGRNRYGNVYCLDETRVKLEAESEANDYIHANYVSTPFKHRRFICTQGPTAVSIIDFWRMIWQERVEFIVMLSQFEEKGIEKCAHYFPQRNGSTSQFDQFTILCTASKRMSDRTCPIVCRDLSLKADGAEPILIKHYQWIEWPDHGVPRTDQSILRLLDTVRMSIHPIVVHCSAGIGRSGVIIATEYVLEALTCLQDCSDMLIVLKELRRQRAGIVQTVQQYLFVHRLLLLFFTETHHLKPTEAINNFINDYESFVQGRSAA
;
A
#
# COMPACT_ATOMS: atom_id res chain seq x y z
N MET A 1 -36.41 15.84 55.68
CA MET A 1 -35.98 14.99 56.82
C MET A 1 -36.12 13.56 56.35
N SER A 2 -35.05 13.03 55.76
CA SER A 2 -34.08 12.15 56.43
C SER A 2 -34.54 10.70 56.37
N GLU A 3 -34.15 10.00 55.31
CA GLU A 3 -34.07 8.54 55.31
C GLU A 3 -32.61 8.13 55.34
N MET A 4 -32.33 7.21 56.27
CA MET A 4 -31.03 6.66 56.58
C MET A 4 -30.63 5.58 55.59
N LYS A 5 -29.35 5.66 55.22
CA LYS A 5 -28.38 4.58 54.94
C LYS A 5 -28.87 3.14 55.12
N GLU A 6 -28.66 2.34 54.08
CA GLU A 6 -27.98 1.05 54.24
C GLU A 6 -27.04 0.80 53.04
N THR A 7 -25.77 0.63 53.37
CA THR A 7 -24.65 0.39 52.46
C THR A 7 -24.52 -1.12 52.21
N THR A 8 -24.48 -1.52 50.94
CA THR A 8 -23.98 -2.83 50.52
C THR A 8 -22.91 -2.64 49.45
N GLU A 9 -21.67 -2.89 49.83
CA GLU A 9 -20.55 -3.11 48.92
C GLU A 9 -20.71 -4.46 48.23
N SER A 10 -20.57 -4.49 46.90
CA SER A 10 -20.18 -5.71 46.19
C SER A 10 -19.20 -5.38 45.08
N ASN A 11 -18.04 -6.04 45.15
CA ASN A 11 -16.92 -5.96 44.23
C ASN A 11 -17.30 -6.27 42.78
N ARG A 12 -16.87 -5.43 41.84
CA ARG A 12 -16.47 -5.84 40.49
C ARG A 12 -15.19 -5.13 40.09
N THR A 13 -14.10 -5.86 40.17
CA THR A 13 -12.77 -5.53 39.66
C THR A 13 -12.79 -5.43 38.13
N SER A 14 -12.18 -4.36 37.64
CA SER A 14 -11.90 -4.07 36.23
C SER A 14 -10.75 -4.92 35.70
N SER A 15 -10.97 -5.69 34.64
CA SER A 15 -9.91 -6.30 33.84
C SER A 15 -9.93 -5.70 32.42
N SER A 16 -9.09 -4.70 32.17
CA SER A 16 -8.77 -4.23 30.82
C SER A 16 -7.53 -3.35 30.86
N SER A 17 -6.33 -3.95 30.93
CA SER A 17 -5.09 -3.19 30.76
C SER A 17 -3.88 -4.00 30.24
N GLU A 18 -4.03 -5.25 29.79
CA GLU A 18 -2.88 -6.06 29.36
C GLU A 18 -2.73 -6.22 27.84
N THR A 19 -3.79 -5.98 27.04
CA THR A 19 -3.72 -6.19 25.57
C THR A 19 -3.10 -5.01 24.80
N GLY A 20 -3.02 -3.81 25.39
CA GLY A 20 -2.48 -2.63 24.73
C GLY A 20 -0.95 -2.49 24.81
N SER A 21 -0.31 -3.17 25.76
CA SER A 21 1.15 -3.12 25.94
C SER A 21 1.89 -4.12 25.06
N GLU A 22 1.32 -5.32 24.85
CA GLU A 22 1.94 -6.36 24.01
C GLU A 22 1.96 -5.97 22.53
N GLU A 23 0.85 -5.44 21.99
CA GLU A 23 0.83 -4.92 20.61
C GLU A 23 1.83 -3.77 20.43
N GLY A 24 1.97 -2.90 21.43
CA GLY A 24 2.90 -1.76 21.41
C GLY A 24 4.37 -2.18 21.43
N GLU A 25 4.72 -3.20 22.22
CA GLU A 25 6.07 -3.75 22.27
C GLU A 25 6.43 -4.56 21.02
N GLU A 26 5.49 -5.33 20.47
CA GLU A 26 5.68 -6.09 19.25
C GLU A 26 5.87 -5.14 18.04
N LEU A 27 5.06 -4.08 17.96
CA LEU A 27 5.25 -2.99 16.99
C LEU A 27 6.58 -2.26 17.14
N ALA A 28 7.08 -2.09 18.38
CA ALA A 28 8.37 -1.44 18.64
C ALA A 28 9.56 -2.31 18.22
N ARG A 29 9.58 -3.59 18.60
CA ARG A 29 10.61 -4.56 18.17
C ARG A 29 10.59 -4.74 16.64
N HIS A 30 9.41 -4.70 16.04
CA HIS A 30 9.26 -4.84 14.61
C HIS A 30 9.67 -3.58 13.82
N ARG A 31 9.44 -2.38 14.36
CA ARG A 31 10.01 -1.12 13.84
C ARG A 31 11.54 -1.18 13.82
N GLU A 32 12.15 -1.77 14.83
CA GLU A 32 13.60 -1.92 14.92
C GLU A 32 14.13 -2.91 13.87
N LEU A 33 13.43 -4.03 13.63
CA LEU A 33 13.75 -4.99 12.56
C LEU A 33 13.66 -4.41 11.15
N ILE A 34 12.58 -3.67 10.82
CA ILE A 34 12.44 -3.01 9.51
C ILE A 34 13.52 -1.94 9.34
N THR A 35 13.74 -1.13 10.38
CA THR A 35 14.75 -0.07 10.34
C THR A 35 16.14 -0.66 10.16
N GLN A 36 16.43 -1.80 10.78
CA GLN A 36 17.71 -2.47 10.67
C GLN A 36 17.88 -3.13 9.29
N GLN A 37 16.89 -3.85 8.79
CA GLN A 37 16.91 -4.47 7.46
C GLN A 37 17.06 -3.41 6.36
N VAL A 38 16.30 -2.32 6.42
CA VAL A 38 16.38 -1.21 5.46
C VAL A 38 17.72 -0.48 5.57
N LYS A 39 18.27 -0.30 6.78
CA LYS A 39 19.61 0.29 6.97
C LYS A 39 20.71 -0.61 6.43
N ASP A 40 20.58 -1.93 6.56
CA ASP A 40 21.56 -2.91 6.09
C ASP A 40 21.51 -3.02 4.55
N ASP A 41 20.30 -2.99 3.96
CA ASP A 41 20.10 -2.95 2.50
C ASP A 41 20.61 -1.62 1.89
N LEU A 42 20.43 -0.49 2.59
CA LEU A 42 20.94 0.83 2.16
C LEU A 42 22.46 0.97 2.32
N LYS A 43 23.04 0.48 3.43
CA LYS A 43 24.50 0.50 3.65
C LYS A 43 25.25 -0.30 2.58
N TYR A 44 24.65 -1.39 2.09
CA TYR A 44 25.26 -2.20 1.05
C TYR A 44 25.19 -1.54 -0.34
N SER A 45 24.21 -0.65 -0.56
CA SER A 45 24.07 0.11 -1.82
C SER A 45 24.99 1.34 -1.91
N SER A 46 25.47 1.88 -0.77
CA SER A 46 26.21 3.14 -0.72
C SER A 46 27.72 3.00 -0.47
N SER A 47 28.30 1.80 -0.48
CA SER A 47 29.73 1.64 -0.28
C SER A 47 30.54 1.83 -1.57
N SER A 48 30.62 3.07 -2.03
CA SER A 48 31.80 3.56 -2.76
C SER A 48 32.16 4.94 -2.26
N SER A 49 33.29 5.00 -1.55
CA SER A 49 34.02 6.18 -1.06
C SER A 49 33.28 7.13 -0.12
N GLU A 50 33.56 7.02 1.18
CA GLU A 50 34.28 8.07 1.94
C GLU A 50 34.55 7.59 3.37
N SER A 51 35.78 7.85 3.83
CA SER A 51 36.28 7.58 5.17
C SER A 51 35.79 8.66 6.13
N TYR A 52 35.12 8.28 7.21
CA TYR A 52 34.98 9.15 8.39
C TYR A 52 35.03 8.36 9.69
N THR A 53 35.86 8.87 10.60
CA THR A 53 36.13 8.41 11.96
C THR A 53 35.09 8.97 12.92
N GLY A 54 34.59 8.18 13.88
CA GLY A 54 34.02 8.70 15.12
C GLY A 54 32.82 7.95 15.68
N GLU A 55 33.06 7.32 16.84
CA GLU A 55 32.13 6.99 17.94
C GLU A 55 31.14 5.82 17.73
N GLU A 56 31.61 4.64 18.14
CA GLU A 56 30.81 3.43 18.37
C GLU A 56 29.88 3.62 19.58
N HIS A 57 28.59 3.79 19.32
CA HIS A 57 27.57 3.39 20.29
C HIS A 57 27.33 1.88 20.14
N ASP A 58 27.91 1.10 21.06
CA ASP A 58 27.76 -0.35 21.18
C ASP A 58 26.31 -0.70 21.58
N PHE A 59 25.50 -1.05 20.58
CA PHE A 59 24.24 -1.78 20.74
C PHE A 59 24.36 -3.18 20.12
N SER A 60 25.48 -3.88 20.37
CA SER A 60 25.60 -5.29 20.01
C SER A 60 25.04 -6.19 21.11
N CYS A 61 23.84 -6.72 20.91
CA CYS A 61 23.38 -7.87 21.68
C CYS A 61 24.28 -9.07 21.32
N LYS A 62 25.18 -9.45 22.24
CA LYS A 62 26.18 -10.53 22.08
C LYS A 62 25.72 -11.88 22.65
N CYS A 63 24.43 -12.23 22.59
CA CYS A 63 24.05 -13.62 22.88
C CYS A 63 24.09 -14.45 21.60
N ASN A 64 24.82 -15.57 21.64
CA ASN A 64 24.96 -16.48 20.49
C ASN A 64 23.60 -17.00 19.99
N GLU A 65 22.64 -17.19 20.89
CA GLU A 65 21.27 -17.60 20.55
C GLU A 65 20.58 -16.59 19.62
N CYS A 66 20.68 -15.27 19.88
CA CYS A 66 20.12 -14.25 19.00
C CYS A 66 20.85 -14.17 17.65
N LEU A 67 22.14 -14.51 17.60
CA LEU A 67 22.90 -14.56 16.35
C LEU A 67 22.48 -15.76 15.50
N GLU A 68 22.27 -16.92 16.11
CA GLU A 68 21.79 -18.14 15.44
C GLU A 68 20.36 -17.97 14.90
N GLU A 69 19.46 -17.39 15.69
CA GLU A 69 18.09 -17.08 15.24
C GLU A 69 18.08 -16.11 14.05
N LYS A 70 18.90 -15.05 14.09
CA LYS A 70 19.05 -14.11 12.98
C LYS A 70 19.61 -14.79 11.74
N LEU A 71 20.58 -15.69 11.91
CA LEU A 71 21.17 -16.44 10.79
C LEU A 71 20.14 -17.37 10.15
N GLU A 72 19.36 -18.12 10.94
CA GLU A 72 18.32 -19.01 10.42
C GLU A 72 17.21 -18.23 9.71
N ALA A 73 16.75 -17.12 10.29
CA ALA A 73 15.77 -16.22 9.64
C ALA A 73 16.29 -15.71 8.28
N ASN A 74 17.57 -15.29 8.22
CA ASN A 74 18.19 -14.87 6.97
C ASN A 74 18.28 -15.99 5.94
N LEU A 75 18.67 -17.21 6.35
CA LEU A 75 18.71 -18.38 5.46
C LEU A 75 17.31 -18.75 4.94
N GLN A 76 16.29 -18.67 5.79
CA GLN A 76 14.90 -18.90 5.40
C GLN A 76 14.43 -17.84 4.40
N LEU A 77 14.68 -16.56 4.67
CA LEU A 77 14.37 -15.46 3.74
C LEU A 77 15.02 -15.70 2.37
N GLN A 78 16.31 -16.05 2.33
CA GLN A 78 17.02 -16.39 1.09
C GLN A 78 16.38 -17.56 0.34
N ARG A 79 15.94 -18.62 1.06
CA ARG A 79 15.21 -19.75 0.45
C ARG A 79 13.89 -19.31 -0.17
N LEU A 80 13.11 -18.47 0.52
CA LEU A 80 11.83 -17.96 0.03
C LEU A 80 12.00 -17.09 -1.22
N ILE A 81 12.98 -16.19 -1.21
CA ILE A 81 13.31 -15.36 -2.38
C ILE A 81 13.71 -16.22 -3.57
N ASN A 82 14.61 -17.19 -3.37
CA ASN A 82 15.03 -18.09 -4.43
C ASN A 82 13.87 -18.91 -4.99
N CYS A 83 12.98 -19.41 -4.13
CA CYS A 83 11.76 -20.11 -4.55
C CYS A 83 10.85 -19.21 -5.43
N TRP A 84 10.66 -17.96 -5.01
CA TRP A 84 9.87 -16.98 -5.75
C TRP A 84 10.48 -16.66 -7.12
N ILE A 85 11.80 -16.45 -7.18
CA ILE A 85 12.54 -16.18 -8.42
C ILE A 85 12.44 -17.38 -9.36
N GLU A 86 12.76 -18.59 -8.89
CA GLU A 86 12.71 -19.81 -9.69
C GLU A 86 11.31 -20.05 -10.26
N ARG A 87 10.25 -19.86 -9.46
CA ARG A 87 8.87 -20.03 -9.91
C ARG A 87 8.48 -19.00 -10.96
N THR A 88 8.91 -17.75 -10.80
CA THR A 88 8.70 -16.67 -11.79
C THR A 88 9.40 -17.00 -13.11
N LEU A 89 10.69 -17.35 -13.07
CA LEU A 89 11.49 -17.67 -14.26
C LEU A 89 11.00 -18.94 -14.96
N ARG A 90 10.63 -19.98 -14.20
CA ARG A 90 10.07 -21.25 -14.73
C ARG A 90 8.77 -21.01 -15.51
N LYS A 91 7.91 -20.11 -15.04
CA LYS A 91 6.67 -19.74 -15.75
C LYS A 91 6.99 -18.89 -16.98
N GLY A 92 7.95 -17.96 -16.87
CA GLY A 92 8.25 -16.97 -17.90
C GLY A 92 7.04 -16.10 -18.26
N ILE A 93 7.20 -15.19 -19.21
CA ILE A 93 6.12 -14.27 -19.61
C ILE A 93 4.89 -15.03 -20.10
N ARG A 94 5.07 -16.11 -20.88
CA ARG A 94 3.95 -16.90 -21.42
C ARG A 94 3.15 -17.60 -20.32
N GLY A 95 3.81 -18.20 -19.33
CA GLY A 95 3.16 -18.90 -18.22
C GLY A 95 2.41 -17.91 -17.32
N LEU A 96 3.05 -16.80 -16.95
CA LEU A 96 2.43 -15.75 -16.13
C LEU A 96 1.21 -15.12 -16.79
N ARG A 97 1.23 -14.94 -18.13
CA ARG A 97 0.06 -14.49 -18.89
C ARG A 97 -1.10 -15.50 -18.79
N LYS A 98 -0.83 -16.79 -19.00
CA LYS A 98 -1.85 -17.85 -18.89
C LYS A 98 -2.46 -17.88 -17.50
N GLU A 99 -1.61 -17.77 -16.48
CA GLU A 99 -2.02 -17.69 -15.07
C GLU A 99 -2.95 -16.49 -14.81
N PHE A 100 -2.56 -15.29 -15.22
CA PHE A 100 -3.40 -14.10 -15.04
C PHE A 100 -4.75 -14.23 -15.74
N PHE A 101 -4.78 -14.81 -16.95
CA PHE A 101 -6.04 -15.01 -17.68
C PHE A 101 -6.94 -16.08 -17.07
N LYS A 102 -6.37 -17.10 -16.40
CA LYS A 102 -7.15 -18.06 -15.62
C LYS A 102 -7.97 -17.34 -14.54
N GLU A 103 -7.33 -16.44 -13.79
CA GLU A 103 -8.02 -15.64 -12.76
C GLU A 103 -8.96 -14.58 -13.29
N ARG A 104 -8.61 -13.93 -14.41
CA ARG A 104 -9.46 -12.89 -14.98
C ARG A 104 -10.85 -13.43 -15.32
N ASN A 105 -10.94 -14.70 -15.70
CA ASN A 105 -12.19 -15.34 -16.03
C ASN A 105 -12.98 -15.82 -14.79
N GLU A 106 -12.37 -15.83 -13.60
CA GLU A 106 -12.91 -16.53 -12.43
C GLU A 106 -13.61 -15.65 -11.37
N VAL A 107 -13.58 -14.32 -11.39
CA VAL A 107 -14.19 -13.56 -10.27
C VAL A 107 -14.83 -12.22 -10.66
N VAL A 108 -16.06 -12.26 -11.15
CA VAL A 108 -17.01 -11.17 -10.90
C VAL A 108 -17.61 -11.46 -9.52
N PRO A 109 -17.47 -10.56 -8.53
CA PRO A 109 -18.06 -10.78 -7.22
C PRO A 109 -19.57 -11.03 -7.33
N PRO A 110 -20.14 -11.97 -6.57
CA PRO A 110 -21.58 -12.18 -6.58
C PRO A 110 -22.28 -10.91 -6.09
N ALA A 111 -23.46 -10.62 -6.63
CA ALA A 111 -24.17 -9.39 -6.28
C ALA A 111 -24.50 -9.29 -4.78
N SER A 112 -24.65 -10.44 -4.11
CA SER A 112 -24.83 -10.54 -2.66
C SER A 112 -23.65 -10.02 -1.83
N GLY A 113 -22.43 -9.97 -2.41
CA GLY A 113 -21.22 -9.43 -1.78
C GLY A 113 -20.93 -7.96 -2.13
N CYS A 114 -21.82 -7.30 -2.87
CA CYS A 114 -21.67 -5.92 -3.34
C CYS A 114 -22.96 -5.10 -3.21
N LYS A 115 -23.78 -5.38 -2.20
CA LYS A 115 -25.10 -4.76 -1.99
C LYS A 115 -24.98 -3.24 -1.86
N GLU A 116 -24.01 -2.74 -1.11
CA GLU A 116 -23.85 -1.30 -0.88
C GLU A 116 -23.34 -0.58 -2.12
N TYR A 117 -22.47 -1.24 -2.88
CA TYR A 117 -22.07 -0.78 -4.21
C TYR A 117 -23.28 -0.60 -5.14
N PHE A 118 -24.17 -1.60 -5.21
CA PHE A 118 -25.37 -1.51 -6.07
C PHE A 118 -26.39 -0.50 -5.56
N ARG A 119 -26.55 -0.35 -4.24
CA ARG A 119 -27.40 0.71 -3.65
C ARG A 119 -26.91 2.10 -4.04
N ASN A 120 -25.61 2.27 -4.22
CA ASN A 120 -24.97 3.54 -4.56
C ASN A 120 -24.74 3.78 -6.07
N ARG A 121 -25.17 2.88 -6.96
CA ARG A 121 -24.86 2.95 -8.41
C ARG A 121 -25.30 4.23 -9.10
N ASN A 122 -26.36 4.88 -8.61
CA ASN A 122 -26.95 6.09 -9.20
C ASN A 122 -26.68 7.37 -8.39
N THR A 123 -25.82 7.30 -7.36
CA THR A 123 -25.56 8.46 -6.48
C THR A 123 -24.38 9.31 -6.93
N GLY A 124 -23.62 8.87 -7.94
CA GLY A 124 -22.36 9.48 -8.34
C GLY A 124 -21.17 9.09 -7.46
N ARG A 125 -21.38 8.32 -6.37
CA ARG A 125 -20.29 7.85 -5.50
C ARG A 125 -19.42 6.75 -6.12
N ASN A 126 -19.90 6.07 -7.15
CA ASN A 126 -19.13 5.09 -7.92
C ASN A 126 -18.61 5.75 -9.20
N ARG A 127 -17.29 5.87 -9.35
CA ARG A 127 -16.70 6.46 -10.57
C ARG A 127 -16.91 5.56 -11.80
N TYR A 128 -16.90 4.24 -11.60
CA TYR A 128 -17.01 3.27 -12.68
C TYR A 128 -18.05 2.18 -12.35
N GLY A 129 -18.98 1.93 -13.29
CA GLY A 129 -20.04 0.93 -13.17
C GLY A 129 -19.57 -0.54 -13.27
N ASN A 130 -18.30 -0.75 -13.61
CA ASN A 130 -17.67 -2.07 -13.73
C ASN A 130 -16.56 -2.31 -12.68
N VAL A 131 -16.42 -1.43 -11.70
CA VAL A 131 -15.45 -1.56 -10.60
C VAL A 131 -16.23 -1.75 -9.31
N TYR A 132 -16.30 -2.99 -8.84
CA TYR A 132 -17.10 -3.37 -7.68
C TYR A 132 -16.41 -2.99 -6.37
N CYS A 133 -17.20 -2.59 -5.36
CA CYS A 133 -16.77 -2.44 -3.99
C CYS A 133 -17.35 -3.60 -3.17
N LEU A 134 -16.50 -4.36 -2.49
CA LEU A 134 -16.89 -5.55 -1.73
C LEU A 134 -17.44 -5.14 -0.36
N ASP A 135 -18.61 -5.65 0.02
CA ASP A 135 -19.25 -5.29 1.30
C ASP A 135 -18.45 -5.78 2.52
N GLU A 136 -17.77 -6.93 2.41
CA GLU A 136 -17.04 -7.57 3.51
C GLU A 136 -15.88 -6.70 4.01
N THR A 137 -15.15 -6.08 3.08
CA THR A 137 -13.93 -5.32 3.37
C THR A 137 -14.07 -3.83 3.12
N ARG A 138 -15.27 -3.32 2.78
CA ARG A 138 -15.44 -1.89 2.51
C ARG A 138 -15.14 -1.06 3.75
N VAL A 139 -14.58 0.12 3.53
CA VAL A 139 -14.52 1.14 4.57
C VAL A 139 -15.94 1.66 4.80
N LYS A 140 -16.34 1.82 6.06
CA LYS A 140 -17.64 2.34 6.45
C LYS A 140 -17.42 3.68 7.13
N LEU A 141 -18.06 4.73 6.63
CA LEU A 141 -17.99 6.05 7.22
C LEU A 141 -18.87 6.09 8.47
N GLU A 142 -18.31 6.56 9.58
CA GLU A 142 -19.07 6.88 10.77
C GLU A 142 -19.99 8.08 10.47
N ALA A 143 -21.27 7.90 10.71
CA ALA A 143 -22.29 8.92 10.55
C ALA A 143 -22.70 9.48 11.91
N GLU A 144 -22.98 10.79 11.99
CA GLU A 144 -23.57 11.39 13.21
C GLU A 144 -25.09 11.13 13.33
N SER A 145 -25.79 10.78 12.23
CA SER A 145 -27.15 10.19 12.23
C SER A 145 -27.50 9.68 10.81
N GLU A 146 -28.25 8.57 10.70
CA GLU A 146 -28.85 7.88 9.50
C GLU A 146 -28.34 8.19 8.08
N ALA A 147 -27.07 8.54 7.92
CA ALA A 147 -26.46 8.91 6.66
C ALA A 147 -25.89 7.69 5.95
N ASN A 148 -25.80 7.80 4.63
CA ASN A 148 -25.16 6.81 3.77
C ASN A 148 -23.68 6.62 4.17
N ASP A 149 -23.37 5.48 4.81
CA ASP A 149 -22.02 5.12 5.30
C ASP A 149 -21.03 4.72 4.18
N TYR A 150 -21.46 4.85 2.93
CA TYR A 150 -20.76 4.32 1.78
C TYR A 150 -19.71 5.26 1.23
N ILE A 151 -18.48 4.74 1.16
CA ILE A 151 -17.41 5.23 0.29
C ILE A 151 -16.90 4.06 -0.55
N HIS A 152 -16.52 4.31 -1.81
CA HIS A 152 -15.96 3.27 -2.70
C HIS A 152 -14.49 2.99 -2.37
N ALA A 153 -14.27 2.41 -1.20
CA ALA A 153 -12.96 2.05 -0.66
C ALA A 153 -13.02 0.69 0.04
N ASN A 154 -11.95 -0.09 -0.05
CA ASN A 154 -11.81 -1.34 0.70
C ASN A 154 -10.49 -1.33 1.49
N TYR A 155 -10.52 -1.86 2.70
CA TYR A 155 -9.31 -2.24 3.40
C TYR A 155 -8.63 -3.39 2.67
N VAL A 156 -7.30 -3.35 2.63
CA VAL A 156 -6.46 -4.45 2.14
C VAL A 156 -5.38 -4.72 3.18
N SER A 157 -5.34 -5.95 3.65
CA SER A 157 -4.37 -6.50 4.57
C SER A 157 -3.24 -7.16 3.81
N THR A 158 -2.08 -7.18 4.44
CA THR A 158 -0.89 -7.93 4.01
C THR A 158 -0.48 -8.87 5.15
N PRO A 159 0.46 -9.80 4.92
CA PRO A 159 0.99 -10.65 5.98
C PRO A 159 1.56 -9.89 7.18
N PHE A 160 2.03 -8.67 6.94
CA PHE A 160 2.57 -7.79 7.96
C PHE A 160 1.50 -7.20 8.87
N LYS A 161 0.34 -6.82 8.32
CA LYS A 161 -0.68 -6.11 9.10
C LYS A 161 -2.09 -6.19 8.53
N HIS A 162 -3.06 -6.39 9.42
CA HIS A 162 -4.47 -6.23 9.12
C HIS A 162 -4.84 -4.77 8.80
N ARG A 163 -5.63 -4.57 7.74
CA ARG A 163 -6.02 -3.23 7.25
C ARG A 163 -4.81 -2.32 6.98
N ARG A 164 -3.71 -2.90 6.49
CA ARG A 164 -2.48 -2.19 6.14
C ARG A 164 -2.72 -1.02 5.17
N PHE A 165 -3.61 -1.23 4.21
CA PHE A 165 -3.95 -0.26 3.17
C PHE A 165 -5.44 0.02 3.11
N ILE A 166 -5.78 1.20 2.60
CA ILE A 166 -7.10 1.52 2.06
C ILE A 166 -6.95 1.75 0.55
N CYS A 167 -7.52 0.85 -0.25
CA CYS A 167 -7.59 1.01 -1.70
C CYS A 167 -8.91 1.66 -2.07
N THR A 168 -8.86 2.85 -2.66
CA THR A 168 -10.05 3.63 -3.02
C THR A 168 -9.97 4.16 -4.46
N GLN A 169 -11.12 4.47 -5.04
CA GLN A 169 -11.16 5.20 -6.32
C GLN A 169 -10.65 6.63 -6.15
N GLY A 170 -10.27 7.28 -7.25
CA GLY A 170 -10.07 8.73 -7.27
C GLY A 170 -11.39 9.42 -6.93
N PRO A 171 -11.43 10.30 -5.91
CA PRO A 171 -12.66 10.97 -5.50
C PRO A 171 -13.42 11.56 -6.68
N THR A 172 -14.74 11.40 -6.69
CA THR A 172 -15.64 12.13 -7.58
C THR A 172 -16.02 13.46 -6.92
N ALA A 173 -16.59 14.40 -7.67
CA ALA A 173 -17.08 15.66 -7.09
C ALA A 173 -18.07 15.42 -5.92
N VAL A 174 -18.88 14.36 -6.00
CA VAL A 174 -19.88 14.01 -4.97
C VAL A 174 -19.23 13.37 -3.74
N SER A 175 -18.09 12.69 -3.90
CA SER A 175 -17.47 11.90 -2.84
C SER A 175 -16.22 12.56 -2.22
N ILE A 176 -15.97 13.85 -2.45
CA ILE A 176 -14.81 14.55 -1.86
C ILE A 176 -14.93 14.61 -0.34
N ILE A 177 -16.11 14.99 0.16
CA ILE A 177 -16.36 15.09 1.61
C ILE A 177 -16.26 13.70 2.25
N ASP A 178 -16.86 12.69 1.62
CA ASP A 178 -16.77 11.28 2.03
C ASP A 178 -15.30 10.82 2.11
N PHE A 179 -14.47 11.20 1.13
CA PHE A 179 -13.04 10.91 1.14
C PHE A 179 -12.33 11.54 2.34
N TRP A 180 -12.50 12.84 2.59
CA TRP A 180 -11.85 13.49 3.73
C TRP A 180 -12.37 12.99 5.08
N ARG A 181 -13.65 12.62 5.17
CA ARG A 181 -14.20 11.94 6.34
C ARG A 181 -13.49 10.61 6.60
N MET A 182 -13.26 9.80 5.57
CA MET A 182 -12.48 8.56 5.68
C MET A 182 -11.04 8.83 6.16
N ILE A 183 -10.36 9.81 5.58
CA ILE A 183 -9.00 10.18 5.98
C ILE A 183 -8.93 10.58 7.46
N TRP A 184 -9.90 11.39 7.91
CA TRP A 184 -10.01 11.85 9.28
C TRP A 184 -10.28 10.69 10.26
N GLN A 185 -11.32 9.90 9.99
CA GLN A 185 -11.74 8.76 10.80
C GLN A 185 -10.61 7.74 10.98
N GLU A 186 -9.93 7.38 9.89
CA GLU A 186 -8.89 6.35 9.89
C GLU A 186 -7.51 6.88 10.31
N ARG A 187 -7.43 8.18 10.66
CA ARG A 187 -6.19 8.88 11.05
C ARG A 187 -5.07 8.68 10.03
N VAL A 188 -5.41 8.77 8.75
CA VAL A 188 -4.47 8.48 7.65
C VAL A 188 -3.33 9.49 7.64
N GLU A 189 -2.11 9.00 7.76
CA GLU A 189 -0.89 9.81 7.68
C GLU A 189 -0.37 9.95 6.25
N PHE A 190 -0.67 8.96 5.39
CA PHE A 190 -0.08 8.85 4.05
C PHE A 190 -1.14 8.61 2.97
N ILE A 191 -1.13 9.47 1.95
CA ILE A 191 -1.96 9.32 0.76
C ILE A 191 -1.05 9.19 -0.47
N VAL A 192 -1.21 8.08 -1.20
CA VAL A 192 -0.52 7.80 -2.46
C VAL A 192 -1.51 7.91 -3.62
N MET A 193 -1.38 8.98 -4.40
CA MET A 193 -2.16 9.28 -5.60
C MET A 193 -1.36 8.90 -6.85
N LEU A 194 -1.82 7.90 -7.59
CA LEU A 194 -1.12 7.34 -8.75
C LEU A 194 -1.74 7.79 -10.09
N SER A 195 -2.41 8.95 -10.11
CA SER A 195 -2.99 9.50 -11.34
C SER A 195 -2.89 11.02 -11.38
N GLN A 196 -3.12 11.57 -12.57
CA GLN A 196 -3.48 12.98 -12.70
C GLN A 196 -4.97 13.17 -12.39
N PHE A 197 -5.41 14.44 -12.33
CA PHE A 197 -6.83 14.77 -12.27
C PHE A 197 -7.52 14.50 -13.60
N GLU A 198 -6.83 14.75 -14.71
CA GLU A 198 -7.28 14.48 -16.07
C GLU A 198 -6.17 13.78 -16.85
N GLU A 199 -6.54 12.78 -17.64
CA GLU A 199 -5.61 12.05 -18.52
C GLU A 199 -6.27 11.92 -19.90
N LYS A 200 -5.64 12.50 -20.94
CA LYS A 200 -6.16 12.51 -22.33
C LYS A 200 -7.59 13.09 -22.43
N GLY A 201 -7.90 14.17 -21.71
CA GLY A 201 -9.21 14.80 -21.74
C GLY A 201 -10.28 14.10 -20.89
N ILE A 202 -9.93 13.02 -20.18
CA ILE A 202 -10.86 12.26 -19.35
C ILE A 202 -10.55 12.53 -17.87
N GLU A 203 -11.55 12.98 -17.11
CA GLU A 203 -11.41 13.14 -15.66
C GLU A 203 -11.15 11.78 -14.99
N LYS A 204 -10.04 11.71 -14.25
CA LYS A 204 -9.61 10.53 -13.50
C LYS A 204 -9.81 10.70 -11.99
N CYS A 205 -9.78 11.92 -11.51
CA CYS A 205 -9.89 12.27 -10.09
C CYS A 205 -10.36 13.72 -9.96
N ALA A 206 -11.26 14.01 -9.02
CA ALA A 206 -11.65 15.38 -8.71
C ALA A 206 -10.53 16.12 -7.95
N HIS A 207 -10.54 17.45 -7.98
CA HIS A 207 -9.60 18.28 -7.23
C HIS A 207 -9.96 18.31 -5.74
N TYR A 208 -9.47 17.31 -5.00
CA TYR A 208 -9.79 17.13 -3.57
C TYR A 208 -8.79 17.78 -2.61
N PHE A 209 -7.71 18.40 -3.07
CA PHE A 209 -6.69 19.02 -2.21
C PHE A 209 -6.07 20.29 -2.83
N PRO A 210 -5.57 21.23 -2.02
CA PRO A 210 -4.82 22.39 -2.49
C PRO A 210 -3.44 21.98 -3.01
N GLN A 211 -3.05 22.46 -4.20
CA GLN A 211 -1.80 22.04 -4.84
C GLN A 211 -0.59 22.93 -4.53
N ARG A 212 -0.81 24.18 -4.08
CA ARG A 212 0.25 25.19 -3.90
C ARG A 212 0.56 25.39 -2.42
N ASN A 213 1.83 25.64 -2.09
CA ASN A 213 2.22 26.00 -0.72
C ASN A 213 1.42 27.23 -0.24
N GLY A 214 0.89 27.16 0.98
CA GLY A 214 0.07 28.18 1.63
C GLY A 214 -1.39 28.24 1.15
N SER A 215 -1.78 27.40 0.19
CA SER A 215 -3.17 27.38 -0.30
C SER A 215 -4.05 26.41 0.50
N THR A 216 -5.33 26.77 0.58
CA THR A 216 -6.35 26.05 1.35
C THR A 216 -7.50 25.62 0.44
N SER A 217 -8.12 24.48 0.75
CA SER A 217 -9.40 24.06 0.18
C SER A 217 -10.37 23.72 1.31
N GLN A 218 -11.62 24.19 1.20
CA GLN A 218 -12.69 23.90 2.14
C GLN A 218 -13.65 22.87 1.53
N PHE A 219 -13.93 21.80 2.28
CA PHE A 219 -14.93 20.80 1.93
C PHE A 219 -15.81 20.54 3.15
N ASP A 220 -16.94 21.24 3.23
CA ASP A 220 -17.86 21.17 4.38
C ASP A 220 -17.12 21.48 5.69
N GLN A 221 -17.19 20.61 6.69
CA GLN A 221 -16.47 20.70 7.97
C GLN A 221 -14.93 20.52 7.88
N PHE A 222 -14.38 20.20 6.71
CA PHE A 222 -12.96 19.91 6.54
C PHE A 222 -12.22 21.06 5.84
N THR A 223 -11.21 21.59 6.52
CA THR A 223 -10.24 22.54 5.97
C THR A 223 -8.93 21.82 5.67
N ILE A 224 -8.46 21.89 4.43
CA ILE A 224 -7.19 21.29 4.02
C ILE A 224 -6.23 22.42 3.66
N LEU A 225 -5.11 22.52 4.35
CA LEU A 225 -4.03 23.47 4.07
C LEU A 225 -2.81 22.73 3.52
N CYS A 226 -2.24 23.19 2.40
CA CYS A 226 -0.95 22.72 1.92
C CYS A 226 0.17 23.55 2.55
N THR A 227 0.95 22.98 3.46
CA THR A 227 2.04 23.68 4.18
C THR A 227 3.39 23.53 3.51
N ALA A 228 3.56 22.54 2.64
CA ALA A 228 4.73 22.39 1.78
C ALA A 228 4.38 21.62 0.50
N SER A 229 5.06 21.92 -0.59
CA SER A 229 4.97 21.15 -1.84
C SER A 229 6.33 21.12 -2.52
N LYS A 230 6.86 19.92 -2.77
CA LYS A 230 8.16 19.71 -3.40
C LYS A 230 8.13 18.52 -4.36
N ARG A 231 8.95 18.57 -5.40
CA ARG A 231 9.27 17.38 -6.20
C ARG A 231 10.29 16.54 -5.43
N MET A 232 10.12 15.23 -5.42
CA MET A 232 11.16 14.34 -4.89
C MET A 232 12.43 14.46 -5.75
N SER A 233 13.60 14.36 -5.13
CA SER A 233 14.92 14.63 -5.74
C SER A 233 15.36 13.60 -6.80
N ASP A 234 14.58 12.54 -6.98
CA ASP A 234 14.80 11.51 -7.98
C ASP A 234 14.49 12.06 -9.39
N ARG A 235 15.55 12.30 -10.17
CA ARG A 235 15.46 12.84 -11.54
C ARG A 235 14.68 11.95 -12.50
N THR A 236 14.43 10.70 -12.14
CA THR A 236 13.80 9.72 -13.03
C THR A 236 12.28 9.68 -12.92
N CYS A 237 11.68 10.26 -11.87
CA CYS A 237 10.24 10.15 -11.63
C CYS A 237 9.63 11.42 -11.02
N PRO A 238 8.58 12.01 -11.64
CA PRO A 238 7.96 13.25 -11.16
C PRO A 238 6.94 12.96 -10.05
N ILE A 239 7.42 12.46 -8.92
CA ILE A 239 6.60 12.39 -7.70
C ILE A 239 6.62 13.76 -7.03
N VAL A 240 5.43 14.32 -6.82
CA VAL A 240 5.23 15.52 -6.00
C VAL A 240 4.80 15.10 -4.61
N CYS A 241 5.56 15.51 -3.61
CA CYS A 241 5.26 15.33 -2.20
C CYS A 241 4.67 16.64 -1.66
N ARG A 242 3.56 16.55 -0.93
CA ARG A 242 2.94 17.67 -0.23
C ARG A 242 2.74 17.33 1.24
N ASP A 243 3.00 18.31 2.10
CA ASP A 243 2.60 18.26 3.49
C ASP A 243 1.24 18.96 3.57
N LEU A 244 0.22 18.22 3.98
CA LEU A 244 -1.14 18.69 4.14
C LEU A 244 -1.50 18.69 5.63
N SER A 245 -2.24 19.72 6.05
CA SER A 245 -2.88 19.77 7.34
C SER A 245 -4.39 19.68 7.12
N LEU A 246 -5.00 18.61 7.63
CA LEU A 246 -6.44 18.41 7.60
C LEU A 246 -7.00 18.81 8.97
N LYS A 247 -7.94 19.76 8.98
CA LYS A 247 -8.62 20.23 10.18
C LYS A 247 -10.11 20.01 10.04
N ALA A 248 -10.71 19.28 10.99
CA ALA A 248 -12.15 19.28 11.20
C ALA A 248 -12.55 20.42 12.15
N ASP A 249 -13.78 20.91 12.03
CA ASP A 249 -14.30 21.97 12.91
C ASP A 249 -14.22 21.58 14.39
N GLY A 250 -13.70 22.49 15.22
CA GLY A 250 -13.55 22.27 16.66
C GLY A 250 -12.46 21.26 17.06
N ALA A 251 -11.70 20.71 16.12
CA ALA A 251 -10.64 19.74 16.38
C ALA A 251 -9.24 20.25 16.01
N GLU A 252 -8.22 19.64 16.63
CA GLU A 252 -6.83 19.85 16.26
C GLU A 252 -6.50 19.23 14.90
N PRO A 253 -5.67 19.86 14.08
CA PRO A 253 -5.36 19.34 12.75
C PRO A 253 -4.52 18.06 12.82
N ILE A 254 -4.76 17.15 11.88
CA ILE A 254 -3.88 16.01 11.60
C ILE A 254 -2.97 16.32 10.40
N LEU A 255 -1.75 15.80 10.44
CA LEU A 255 -0.75 15.99 9.40
C LEU A 255 -0.75 14.80 8.45
N ILE A 256 -0.69 15.09 7.15
CA ILE A 256 -0.79 14.10 6.09
C ILE A 256 0.32 14.36 5.07
N LYS A 257 1.09 13.32 4.74
CA LYS A 257 1.98 13.34 3.58
C LYS A 257 1.26 12.80 2.35
N HIS A 258 1.13 13.65 1.35
CA HIS A 258 0.50 13.32 0.07
C HIS A 258 1.57 13.15 -1.01
N TYR A 259 1.61 11.97 -1.63
CA TYR A 259 2.51 11.63 -2.73
C TYR A 259 1.70 11.48 -4.01
N GLN A 260 1.95 12.33 -5.00
CA GLN A 260 1.32 12.25 -6.31
C GLN A 260 2.33 11.85 -7.37
N TRP A 261 2.13 10.68 -7.99
CA TRP A 261 2.88 10.25 -9.16
C TRP A 261 2.16 10.69 -10.44
N ILE A 262 2.72 11.69 -11.12
CA ILE A 262 2.05 12.41 -12.23
C ILE A 262 2.16 11.67 -13.58
N GLU A 263 3.27 10.95 -13.82
CA GLU A 263 3.57 10.33 -15.14
C GLU A 263 3.33 8.82 -15.21
N TRP A 264 2.54 8.23 -14.29
CA TRP A 264 2.16 6.83 -14.43
C TRP A 264 1.05 6.67 -15.49
N PRO A 265 1.30 6.03 -16.65
CA PRO A 265 0.31 5.91 -17.72
C PRO A 265 -0.89 5.04 -17.29
N ASP A 266 -2.11 5.49 -17.61
CA ASP A 266 -3.32 4.69 -17.37
C ASP A 266 -3.29 3.38 -18.15
N HIS A 267 -3.70 2.28 -17.51
CA HIS A 267 -3.64 0.91 -18.03
C HIS A 267 -2.25 0.38 -18.43
N GLY A 268 -1.20 1.19 -18.29
CA GLY A 268 0.19 0.82 -18.54
C GLY A 268 1.02 0.68 -17.27
N VAL A 269 2.34 0.73 -17.44
CA VAL A 269 3.36 0.57 -16.39
C VAL A 269 4.37 1.72 -16.48
N PRO A 270 4.96 2.16 -15.36
CA PRO A 270 5.96 3.22 -15.40
C PRO A 270 7.23 2.71 -16.09
N ARG A 271 8.04 3.64 -16.63
CA ARG A 271 9.35 3.32 -17.20
C ARG A 271 10.45 3.17 -16.14
N THR A 272 10.16 3.59 -14.91
CA THR A 272 11.09 3.53 -13.78
C THR A 272 10.69 2.42 -12.82
N ASP A 273 11.69 1.67 -12.38
CA ASP A 273 11.47 0.48 -11.56
C ASP A 273 11.57 0.82 -10.07
N GLN A 274 12.64 1.50 -9.67
CA GLN A 274 12.91 1.73 -8.25
C GLN A 274 12.03 2.81 -7.58
N SER A 275 11.32 3.66 -8.35
CA SER A 275 10.52 4.74 -7.75
C SER A 275 9.35 4.22 -6.91
N ILE A 276 8.81 3.03 -7.25
CA ILE A 276 7.80 2.35 -6.42
C ILE A 276 8.39 1.96 -5.07
N LEU A 277 9.58 1.37 -5.07
CA LEU A 277 10.26 0.90 -3.87
C LEU A 277 10.59 2.07 -2.94
N ARG A 278 11.16 3.16 -3.48
CA ARG A 278 11.43 4.39 -2.71
C ARG A 278 10.18 4.99 -2.08
N LEU A 279 9.07 4.99 -2.81
CA LEU A 279 7.79 5.46 -2.31
C LEU A 279 7.29 4.57 -1.17
N LEU A 280 7.38 3.24 -1.33
CA LEU A 280 7.03 2.27 -0.31
C LEU A 280 7.89 2.42 0.95
N ASP A 281 9.22 2.55 0.81
CA ASP A 281 10.14 2.80 1.92
C ASP A 281 9.76 4.03 2.74
N THR A 282 9.18 5.05 2.09
CA THR A 282 8.76 6.28 2.76
C THR A 282 7.48 6.10 3.58
N VAL A 283 6.56 5.22 3.15
CA VAL A 283 5.23 5.07 3.77
C VAL A 283 5.12 3.85 4.69
N ARG A 284 6.01 2.86 4.55
CA ARG A 284 6.01 1.58 5.30
C ARG A 284 5.99 1.75 6.82
N MET A 285 6.57 2.83 7.33
CA MET A 285 6.64 3.09 8.76
C MET A 285 5.29 3.46 9.39
N SER A 286 4.25 3.71 8.59
CA SER A 286 2.94 4.10 9.11
C SER A 286 2.31 3.00 9.95
N ILE A 287 1.77 3.40 11.10
CA ILE A 287 0.94 2.55 11.95
C ILE A 287 -0.56 2.77 11.71
N HIS A 288 -0.93 3.66 10.82
CA HIS A 288 -2.29 3.84 10.34
C HIS A 288 -2.42 3.24 8.92
N PRO A 289 -3.65 2.97 8.43
CA PRO A 289 -3.83 2.50 7.07
C PRO A 289 -3.28 3.50 6.06
N ILE A 290 -2.51 3.02 5.09
CA ILE A 290 -1.98 3.85 4.01
C ILE A 290 -3.02 3.92 2.90
N VAL A 291 -3.45 5.12 2.51
CA VAL A 291 -4.41 5.29 1.41
C VAL A 291 -3.68 5.25 0.08
N VAL A 292 -4.06 4.32 -0.79
CA VAL A 292 -3.53 4.22 -2.15
C VAL A 292 -4.69 4.31 -3.12
N HIS A 293 -4.63 5.28 -4.05
CA HIS A 293 -5.64 5.43 -5.08
C HIS A 293 -5.03 5.78 -6.43
N CYS A 294 -5.80 5.51 -7.48
CA CYS A 294 -5.56 6.01 -8.83
C CYS A 294 -6.89 6.59 -9.33
N SER A 295 -7.33 6.25 -10.54
CA SER A 295 -8.70 6.57 -10.95
C SER A 295 -9.71 5.55 -10.43
N ALA A 296 -9.56 4.26 -10.77
CA ALA A 296 -10.48 3.20 -10.32
C ALA A 296 -10.10 2.59 -8.96
N GLY A 297 -8.87 2.81 -8.49
CA GLY A 297 -8.39 2.21 -7.23
C GLY A 297 -8.09 0.72 -7.30
N ILE A 298 -7.77 0.19 -8.49
CA ILE A 298 -7.52 -1.25 -8.70
C ILE A 298 -6.30 -1.55 -9.59
N GLY A 299 -6.03 -0.75 -10.64
CA GLY A 299 -4.95 -1.00 -11.59
C GLY A 299 -3.57 -0.62 -11.05
N ARG A 300 -3.23 0.68 -11.17
CA ARG A 300 -1.96 1.25 -10.66
C ARG A 300 -1.81 1.05 -9.16
N SER A 301 -2.90 1.27 -8.40
CA SER A 301 -2.97 0.95 -6.98
C SER A 301 -2.64 -0.51 -6.73
N GLY A 302 -3.20 -1.44 -7.51
CA GLY A 302 -2.93 -2.86 -7.36
C GLY A 302 -1.47 -3.25 -7.58
N VAL A 303 -0.75 -2.55 -8.45
CA VAL A 303 0.70 -2.77 -8.62
C VAL A 303 1.46 -2.45 -7.33
N ILE A 304 1.19 -1.28 -6.71
CA ILE A 304 1.81 -0.89 -5.44
C ILE A 304 1.49 -1.95 -4.36
N ILE A 305 0.22 -2.33 -4.23
CA ILE A 305 -0.22 -3.26 -3.19
C ILE A 305 0.34 -4.67 -3.42
N ALA A 306 0.35 -5.18 -4.66
CA ALA A 306 0.86 -6.52 -4.94
C ALA A 306 2.37 -6.61 -4.74
N THR A 307 3.12 -5.57 -5.14
CA THR A 307 4.56 -5.47 -4.86
C THR A 307 4.80 -5.48 -3.35
N GLU A 308 4.08 -4.65 -2.60
CA GLU A 308 4.26 -4.58 -1.16
C GLU A 308 3.86 -5.87 -0.44
N TYR A 309 2.76 -6.49 -0.85
CA TYR A 309 2.32 -7.77 -0.27
C TYR A 309 3.43 -8.81 -0.35
N VAL A 310 4.12 -8.93 -1.50
CA VAL A 310 5.23 -9.88 -1.66
C VAL A 310 6.39 -9.52 -0.73
N LEU A 311 6.77 -8.25 -0.69
CA LEU A 311 7.88 -7.81 0.16
C LEU A 311 7.58 -8.04 1.64
N GLU A 312 6.41 -7.64 2.11
CA GLU A 312 5.96 -7.87 3.48
C GLU A 312 5.75 -9.37 3.79
N ALA A 313 5.28 -10.19 2.84
CA ALA A 313 5.21 -11.65 3.01
C ALA A 313 6.59 -12.25 3.26
N LEU A 314 7.58 -11.87 2.46
CA LEU A 314 8.96 -12.35 2.60
C LEU A 314 9.57 -11.87 3.91
N THR A 315 9.37 -10.60 4.30
CA THR A 315 9.79 -10.06 5.59
C THR A 315 9.17 -10.83 6.76
N CYS A 316 7.91 -11.25 6.64
CA CYS A 316 7.23 -12.09 7.62
C CYS A 316 7.56 -13.60 7.49
N LEU A 317 8.55 -13.97 6.68
CA LEU A 317 8.96 -15.35 6.40
C LEU A 317 7.83 -16.27 5.92
N GLN A 318 6.85 -15.71 5.20
CA GLN A 318 5.75 -16.44 4.59
C GLN A 318 6.00 -16.73 3.11
N ASP A 319 5.58 -17.93 2.66
CA ASP A 319 5.64 -18.27 1.24
C ASP A 319 4.62 -17.46 0.43
N CYS A 320 5.13 -16.75 -0.57
CA CYS A 320 4.36 -15.99 -1.55
C CYS A 320 4.82 -16.32 -2.99
N SER A 321 5.56 -17.42 -3.18
CA SER A 321 6.08 -17.83 -4.49
C SER A 321 4.98 -18.05 -5.52
N ASP A 322 3.78 -18.46 -5.08
CA ASP A 322 2.62 -18.56 -5.95
C ASP A 322 1.81 -17.26 -6.04
N MET A 323 2.23 -16.37 -6.93
CA MET A 323 1.56 -15.09 -7.19
C MET A 323 0.09 -15.23 -7.61
N LEU A 324 -0.33 -16.41 -8.07
CA LEU A 324 -1.75 -16.71 -8.30
C LEU A 324 -2.57 -16.66 -7.01
N ILE A 325 -2.05 -17.25 -5.94
CA ILE A 325 -2.67 -17.27 -4.61
C ILE A 325 -2.67 -15.86 -4.03
N VAL A 326 -1.55 -15.13 -4.15
CA VAL A 326 -1.45 -13.72 -3.74
C VAL A 326 -2.51 -12.88 -4.45
N LEU A 327 -2.65 -13.02 -5.77
CA LEU A 327 -3.63 -12.26 -6.55
C LEU A 327 -5.07 -12.59 -6.15
N LYS A 328 -5.37 -13.86 -5.87
CA LYS A 328 -6.69 -14.29 -5.35
C LYS A 328 -7.01 -13.62 -4.03
N GLU A 329 -6.06 -13.66 -3.09
CA GLU A 329 -6.26 -13.07 -1.77
C GLU A 329 -6.46 -11.55 -1.85
N LEU A 330 -5.64 -10.85 -2.64
CA LEU A 330 -5.82 -9.42 -2.87
C LEU A 330 -7.18 -9.11 -3.52
N ARG A 331 -7.63 -9.92 -4.50
CA ARG A 331 -8.94 -9.72 -5.18
C ARG A 331 -10.14 -10.04 -4.29
N ARG A 332 -9.98 -10.89 -3.27
CA ARG A 332 -10.99 -11.13 -2.23
C ARG A 332 -11.16 -9.91 -1.32
N GLN A 333 -10.14 -9.05 -1.22
CA GLN A 333 -10.18 -7.84 -0.41
C GLN A 333 -10.54 -6.58 -1.21
N ARG A 334 -10.09 -6.47 -2.47
CA ARG A 334 -10.47 -5.41 -3.41
C ARG A 334 -10.68 -6.01 -4.81
N ALA A 335 -11.94 -6.07 -5.24
CA ALA A 335 -12.31 -6.67 -6.52
C ALA A 335 -11.55 -6.02 -7.70
N GLY A 336 -10.96 -6.86 -8.56
CA GLY A 336 -10.27 -6.41 -9.77
C GLY A 336 -8.89 -5.77 -9.55
N ILE A 337 -8.34 -5.81 -8.33
CA ILE A 337 -6.97 -5.35 -8.05
C ILE A 337 -5.97 -6.08 -8.96
N VAL A 338 -5.00 -5.31 -9.48
CA VAL A 338 -4.16 -5.63 -10.63
C VAL A 338 -5.02 -5.96 -11.87
N GLN A 339 -5.22 -4.95 -12.71
CA GLN A 339 -6.29 -4.94 -13.71
C GLN A 339 -5.84 -5.54 -15.05
N THR A 340 -4.58 -5.33 -15.45
CA THR A 340 -4.06 -5.77 -16.74
C THR A 340 -2.92 -6.78 -16.59
N VAL A 341 -2.73 -7.59 -17.62
CA VAL A 341 -1.60 -8.53 -17.65
C VAL A 341 -0.25 -7.82 -17.67
N GLN A 342 -0.19 -6.61 -18.26
CA GLN A 342 1.02 -5.77 -18.25
C GLN A 342 1.37 -5.36 -16.81
N GLN A 343 0.38 -4.96 -16.02
CA GLN A 343 0.57 -4.63 -14.60
C GLN A 343 1.04 -5.86 -13.79
N TYR A 344 0.45 -7.03 -14.03
CA TYR A 344 0.86 -8.26 -13.35
C TYR A 344 2.31 -8.63 -13.67
N LEU A 345 2.68 -8.63 -14.96
CA LEU A 345 4.05 -8.90 -15.41
C LEU A 345 5.04 -7.86 -14.87
N PHE A 346 4.62 -6.60 -14.74
CA PHE A 346 5.47 -5.55 -14.20
C PHE A 346 5.78 -5.74 -12.73
N VAL A 347 4.83 -6.23 -11.90
CA VAL A 347 5.12 -6.63 -10.52
C VAL A 347 6.23 -7.67 -10.48
N HIS A 348 6.16 -8.70 -11.34
CA HIS A 348 7.21 -9.72 -11.43
C HIS A 348 8.55 -9.15 -11.87
N ARG A 349 8.57 -8.33 -12.91
CA ARG A 349 9.79 -7.69 -13.41
C ARG A 349 10.44 -6.80 -12.34
N LEU A 350 9.64 -5.98 -11.66
CA LEU A 350 10.10 -5.09 -10.60
C LEU A 350 10.78 -5.88 -9.47
N LEU A 351 10.11 -6.92 -8.97
CA LEU A 351 10.64 -7.75 -7.88
C LEU A 351 11.87 -8.56 -8.32
N LEU A 352 11.92 -9.07 -9.54
CA LEU A 352 13.11 -9.73 -10.08
C LEU A 352 14.32 -8.78 -10.11
N LEU A 353 14.14 -7.55 -10.61
CA LEU A 353 15.20 -6.55 -10.64
C LEU A 353 15.64 -6.18 -9.23
N PHE A 354 14.68 -5.96 -8.32
CA PHE A 354 14.94 -5.67 -6.91
C PHE A 354 15.78 -6.77 -6.26
N PHE A 355 15.35 -8.03 -6.32
CA PHE A 355 16.10 -9.12 -5.69
C PHE A 355 17.48 -9.38 -6.33
N THR A 356 17.61 -9.11 -7.63
CA THR A 356 18.91 -9.20 -8.31
C THR A 356 19.88 -8.15 -7.77
N GLU A 357 19.39 -6.93 -7.53
CA GLU A 357 20.17 -5.81 -7.00
C GLU A 357 20.51 -5.99 -5.51
N THR A 358 19.52 -6.33 -4.66
CA THR A 358 19.68 -6.38 -3.20
C THR A 358 20.33 -7.66 -2.67
N HIS A 359 20.21 -8.79 -3.37
CA HIS A 359 20.77 -10.06 -2.90
C HIS A 359 22.02 -10.50 -3.67
N HIS A 360 22.63 -9.59 -4.44
CA HIS A 360 23.84 -9.84 -5.25
C HIS A 360 23.76 -11.10 -6.11
N LEU A 361 22.55 -11.46 -6.55
CA LEU A 361 22.37 -12.57 -7.46
C LEU A 361 23.00 -12.16 -8.80
N LYS A 362 24.01 -12.90 -9.28
CA LYS A 362 24.56 -12.66 -10.61
C LYS A 362 23.41 -12.73 -11.62
N PRO A 363 23.20 -11.72 -12.48
CA PRO A 363 22.16 -11.77 -13.50
C PRO A 363 22.36 -13.02 -14.35
N THR A 364 21.47 -14.00 -14.16
CA THR A 364 21.53 -15.24 -14.92
C THR A 364 20.99 -15.00 -16.32
N GLU A 365 21.37 -15.85 -17.27
CA GLU A 365 20.80 -15.83 -18.62
C GLU A 365 19.27 -15.89 -18.57
N ALA A 366 18.70 -16.66 -17.63
CA ALA A 366 17.26 -16.76 -17.43
C ALA A 366 16.61 -15.43 -17.02
N ILE A 367 17.24 -14.64 -16.14
CA ILE A 367 16.74 -13.31 -15.76
C ILE A 367 16.80 -12.37 -16.96
N ASN A 368 17.93 -12.31 -17.67
CA ASN A 368 18.08 -11.46 -18.85
C ASN A 368 17.05 -11.81 -19.95
N ASN A 369 16.81 -13.10 -20.19
CA ASN A 369 15.79 -13.55 -21.13
C ASN A 369 14.39 -13.11 -20.70
N PHE A 370 14.05 -13.25 -19.41
CA PHE A 370 12.77 -12.77 -18.89
C PHE A 370 12.58 -11.27 -19.11
N ILE A 371 13.61 -10.46 -18.79
CA ILE A 371 13.56 -9.00 -18.97
C ILE A 371 13.39 -8.66 -20.46
N ASN A 372 14.14 -9.30 -21.36
CA ASN A 372 14.03 -9.07 -22.80
C ASN A 372 12.65 -9.46 -23.36
N ASP A 373 12.10 -10.59 -22.92
CA ASP A 373 10.76 -11.04 -23.31
C ASP A 373 9.69 -10.07 -22.82
N TYR A 374 9.84 -9.54 -21.59
CA TYR A 374 8.96 -8.52 -21.05
C TYR A 374 9.01 -7.23 -21.88
N GLU A 375 10.21 -6.72 -22.16
CA GLU A 375 10.38 -5.46 -22.90
C GLU A 375 9.80 -5.60 -24.31
N SER A 376 10.02 -6.74 -24.97
CA SER A 376 9.42 -7.05 -26.26
C SER A 376 7.90 -7.05 -26.18
N PHE A 377 7.34 -7.69 -25.16
CA PHE A 377 5.89 -7.73 -24.92
C PHE A 377 5.29 -6.33 -24.70
N VAL A 378 5.92 -5.49 -23.88
CA VAL A 378 5.42 -4.13 -23.58
C VAL A 378 5.55 -3.20 -24.78
N GLN A 379 6.60 -3.35 -25.60
CA GLN A 379 6.82 -2.57 -26.81
C GLN A 379 5.95 -3.05 -28.00
N GLY A 380 5.14 -4.09 -27.83
CA GLY A 380 4.33 -4.67 -28.91
C GLY A 380 5.16 -5.37 -29.99
N ARG A 381 6.44 -5.64 -29.72
CA ARG A 381 7.27 -6.50 -30.56
C ARG A 381 6.91 -7.94 -30.21
N SER A 382 6.11 -8.55 -31.08
CA SER A 382 5.82 -9.98 -30.95
C SER A 382 7.15 -10.72 -30.96
N ALA A 383 7.47 -11.44 -29.89
CA ALA A 383 8.53 -12.44 -29.95
C ALA A 383 8.15 -13.42 -31.08
N ALA A 384 8.99 -13.44 -32.11
CA ALA A 384 8.87 -14.34 -33.26
C ALA A 384 9.07 -15.79 -32.82
#